data_AF-A0A0A1TYJ1-F1
#
_entry.id   AF-A0A0A1TYJ1-F1
#
_cell.length_a   1.000
_cell.length_b   1.000
_cell.length_c   1.000
_cell.angle_alpha   90.00
_cell.angle_beta   90.00
_cell.angle_gamma   90.00
#
_symmetry.space_group_name_H-M   'P 1'
#
loop_
_entity.id
_entity.type
_entity.pdbx_description
1 polymer ?
#
loop_
_entity_poly.entity_id
_entity_poly.type
_entity_poly.pdbx_seq_one_letter_code
_entity_poly.pdbx_strand_id
1 'polypeptide(L)'
;MVEITYQNTTFTFPVYSTKLNVSDAFKIPEDFFYLTDKGGRYKTTLRNGDSLRINIRGAGGKGGFGALLKDSSQRVAKEKLPEDYFDMSRDLETGKRVYKIREEAEKEEKKHLEQVEKAIVEKREEQQEKEVLTQKQHQIEKTEQTIEKLRTQIREDIKIGGMKRKRPIRGVVPPKIGITQDGTPDTRDFVDELDPF
;
A
#
# COMPACT_ATOMS: atom_id res chain seq x y z
N MET A 1 -43.07 -48.51 -30.93
CA MET A 1 -42.91 -47.96 -29.58
C MET A 1 -41.58 -47.25 -29.48
N VAL A 2 -41.54 -46.11 -28.79
CA VAL A 2 -40.34 -45.31 -28.51
C VAL A 2 -40.12 -45.34 -27.01
N GLU A 3 -38.88 -45.52 -26.61
CA GLU A 3 -38.49 -45.48 -25.20
C GLU A 3 -38.05 -44.07 -24.83
N ILE A 4 -38.53 -43.59 -23.70
CA ILE A 4 -38.22 -42.26 -23.22
C ILE A 4 -37.72 -42.36 -21.78
N THR A 5 -36.50 -41.87 -21.55
CA THR A 5 -35.87 -41.93 -20.24
C THR A 5 -35.88 -40.56 -19.56
N TYR A 6 -36.37 -40.53 -18.31
CA TYR A 6 -36.32 -39.37 -17.42
C TYR A 6 -35.94 -39.83 -16.00
N GLN A 7 -34.92 -39.21 -15.40
CA GLN A 7 -34.45 -39.53 -14.03
C GLN A 7 -34.32 -41.05 -13.78
N ASN A 8 -33.67 -41.77 -14.69
CA ASN A 8 -33.47 -43.22 -14.65
C ASN A 8 -34.74 -44.08 -14.70
N THR A 9 -35.89 -43.50 -15.06
CA THR A 9 -37.14 -44.21 -15.32
C THR A 9 -37.42 -44.21 -16.82
N THR A 10 -37.79 -45.36 -17.37
CA THR A 10 -38.07 -45.52 -18.80
C THR A 10 -39.56 -45.69 -19.03
N PHE A 11 -40.09 -44.90 -19.95
CA PHE A 11 -41.50 -44.90 -20.37
C PHE A 11 -41.59 -45.27 -21.84
N THR A 12 -42.64 -46.01 -22.21
CA THR A 12 -42.82 -46.49 -23.58
C THR A 12 -44.04 -45.83 -24.21
N PHE A 13 -43.84 -45.16 -25.35
CA PHE A 13 -44.91 -44.42 -26.02
C PHE A 13 -45.05 -44.82 -27.50
N PRO A 14 -46.25 -44.67 -28.10
CA PRO A 14 -46.42 -44.84 -29.53
C PRO A 14 -45.76 -43.69 -30.32
N VAL A 15 -45.24 -44.03 -31.50
CA VAL A 15 -44.36 -43.17 -32.34
C VAL A 15 -45.04 -41.88 -32.78
N TYR A 16 -46.33 -41.95 -33.11
CA TYR A 16 -47.05 -40.91 -33.85
C TYR A 16 -47.45 -39.67 -33.02
N SER A 17 -47.20 -39.66 -31.70
CA SER A 17 -47.64 -38.56 -30.82
C SER A 17 -46.71 -38.34 -29.63
N THR A 18 -45.41 -38.58 -29.81
CA THR A 18 -44.45 -38.70 -28.70
C THR A 18 -44.37 -37.44 -27.82
N LYS A 19 -44.51 -36.23 -28.38
CA LYS A 19 -44.57 -34.99 -27.58
C LYS A 19 -45.87 -34.85 -26.78
N LEU A 20 -47.02 -35.04 -27.41
CA LEU A 20 -48.32 -34.99 -26.73
C LEU A 20 -48.40 -36.04 -25.62
N ASN A 21 -47.94 -37.26 -25.88
CA ASN A 21 -47.90 -38.34 -24.89
C ASN A 21 -47.02 -38.00 -23.68
N VAL A 22 -45.87 -37.37 -23.93
CA VAL A 22 -44.99 -36.87 -22.85
C VAL A 22 -45.66 -35.73 -22.10
N SER A 23 -46.29 -34.79 -22.80
CA SER A 23 -47.03 -33.68 -22.18
C SER A 23 -48.14 -34.21 -21.27
N ASP A 24 -48.91 -35.20 -21.73
CA ASP A 24 -50.01 -35.80 -20.97
C ASP A 24 -49.54 -36.64 -19.79
N ALA A 25 -48.45 -37.40 -19.94
CA ALA A 25 -47.88 -38.25 -18.90
C ALA A 25 -47.22 -37.44 -17.79
N PHE A 26 -46.44 -36.42 -18.14
CA PHE A 26 -45.69 -35.61 -17.17
C PHE A 26 -46.44 -34.35 -16.74
N LYS A 27 -47.59 -34.03 -17.33
CA LYS A 27 -48.38 -32.82 -17.10
C LYS A 27 -47.57 -31.53 -17.34
N ILE A 28 -46.75 -31.54 -18.39
CA ILE A 28 -45.89 -30.42 -18.79
C ILE A 28 -46.24 -29.99 -20.21
N PRO A 29 -46.59 -28.71 -20.47
CA PRO A 29 -46.91 -28.27 -21.83
C PRO A 29 -45.72 -28.43 -22.80
N GLU A 30 -46.00 -28.66 -24.08
CA GLU A 30 -44.99 -28.96 -25.11
C GLU A 30 -43.86 -27.93 -25.24
N ASP A 31 -44.15 -26.66 -24.93
CA ASP A 31 -43.17 -25.57 -25.01
C ASP A 31 -42.09 -25.65 -23.93
N PHE A 32 -42.37 -26.35 -22.82
CA PHE A 32 -41.50 -26.47 -21.67
C PHE A 32 -40.58 -27.69 -21.73
N PHE A 33 -40.49 -28.40 -22.84
CA PHE A 33 -39.49 -29.46 -22.98
C PHE A 33 -39.05 -29.68 -24.42
N TYR A 34 -37.96 -30.41 -24.57
CA TYR A 34 -37.55 -30.95 -25.86
C TYR A 34 -36.93 -32.32 -25.67
N LEU A 35 -37.09 -33.14 -26.70
CA LEU A 35 -36.51 -34.46 -26.76
C LEU A 35 -35.11 -34.37 -27.40
N THR A 36 -34.18 -35.15 -26.88
CA THR A 36 -32.84 -35.31 -27.47
C THR A 36 -32.54 -36.77 -27.72
N ASP A 37 -31.86 -37.04 -28.83
CA ASP A 37 -31.25 -38.33 -29.14
C ASP A 37 -29.73 -38.12 -29.24
N LYS A 38 -28.95 -39.02 -28.61
CA LYS A 38 -27.47 -39.07 -28.68
C LYS A 38 -26.75 -37.70 -28.63
N GLY A 39 -27.20 -36.82 -27.73
CA GLY A 39 -26.56 -35.51 -27.48
C GLY A 39 -27.02 -34.36 -28.39
N GLY A 40 -27.93 -34.60 -29.35
CA GLY A 40 -28.49 -33.57 -30.23
C GLY A 40 -29.98 -33.31 -29.98
N ARG A 41 -30.47 -32.11 -30.32
CA ARG A 41 -31.91 -31.84 -30.39
C ARG A 41 -32.52 -32.74 -31.45
N TYR A 42 -33.53 -33.52 -31.06
CA TYR A 42 -34.25 -34.40 -31.95
C TYR A 42 -34.99 -33.57 -33.03
N LYS A 43 -34.77 -33.89 -34.32
CA LYS A 43 -35.32 -33.14 -35.47
C LYS A 43 -36.00 -34.01 -36.55
N THR A 44 -35.90 -35.34 -36.53
CA THR A 44 -36.29 -36.18 -37.69
C THR A 44 -36.93 -37.51 -37.30
N THR A 45 -38.08 -37.83 -37.91
CA THR A 45 -38.94 -39.03 -37.84
C THR A 45 -38.49 -40.20 -36.93
N LEU A 46 -39.26 -40.44 -35.86
CA LEU A 46 -39.01 -41.49 -34.86
C LEU A 46 -39.24 -42.87 -35.47
N ARG A 47 -38.35 -43.80 -35.16
CA ARG A 47 -38.50 -45.21 -35.47
C ARG A 47 -38.92 -45.99 -34.22
N ASN A 48 -39.49 -47.17 -34.44
CA ASN A 48 -39.75 -48.11 -33.37
C ASN A 48 -38.42 -48.56 -32.76
N GLY A 49 -38.27 -48.46 -31.43
CA GLY A 49 -37.06 -48.84 -30.69
C GLY A 49 -36.08 -47.69 -30.40
N ASP A 50 -36.38 -46.46 -30.84
CA ASP A 50 -35.53 -45.32 -30.51
C ASP A 50 -35.62 -45.00 -29.00
N SER A 51 -34.48 -44.63 -28.41
CA SER A 51 -34.39 -44.19 -27.02
C SER A 51 -34.12 -42.69 -26.96
N LEU A 52 -35.07 -41.94 -26.40
CA LEU A 52 -35.01 -40.49 -26.28
C LEU A 52 -34.83 -40.08 -24.83
N ARG A 53 -34.15 -38.95 -24.62
CA ARG A 53 -34.08 -38.29 -23.32
C ARG A 53 -34.98 -37.06 -23.31
N ILE A 54 -35.84 -36.93 -22.29
CA ILE A 54 -36.60 -35.70 -22.05
C ILE A 54 -35.70 -34.69 -21.36
N ASN A 55 -35.60 -33.48 -21.94
CA ASN A 55 -35.00 -32.34 -21.27
C ASN A 55 -36.08 -31.29 -21.05
N ILE A 56 -36.40 -31.04 -19.78
CA ILE A 56 -37.34 -30.00 -19.39
C ILE A 56 -36.64 -28.65 -19.54
N ARG A 57 -37.22 -27.77 -20.35
CA ARG A 57 -36.91 -26.34 -20.36
C ARG A 57 -37.65 -25.72 -19.19
N GLY A 58 -36.90 -25.29 -18.18
CA GLY A 58 -37.47 -24.34 -17.22
C GLY A 58 -38.03 -23.14 -17.98
N ALA A 59 -39.17 -22.63 -17.54
CA ALA A 59 -39.74 -21.34 -17.95
C ALA A 59 -38.72 -20.25 -17.61
N GLY A 60 -37.73 -20.11 -18.47
CA GLY A 60 -36.52 -19.41 -18.17
C GLY A 60 -35.51 -19.81 -19.21
N GLY A 61 -35.45 -19.02 -20.28
CA GLY A 61 -34.23 -18.91 -21.05
C GLY A 61 -33.05 -18.63 -20.11
N LYS A 62 -31.83 -18.56 -20.66
CA LYS A 62 -30.61 -18.21 -19.90
C LYS A 62 -30.67 -16.88 -19.08
N GLY A 63 -31.82 -16.21 -18.95
CA GLY A 63 -32.10 -15.09 -18.05
C GLY A 63 -33.37 -15.18 -17.19
N GLY A 64 -34.10 -16.31 -17.11
CA GLY A 64 -35.39 -16.38 -16.38
C GLY A 64 -35.28 -16.49 -14.86
N PHE A 65 -34.36 -17.31 -14.36
CA PHE A 65 -34.15 -17.43 -12.91
C PHE A 65 -33.57 -16.15 -12.30
N GLY A 66 -32.71 -15.44 -13.05
CA GLY A 66 -32.20 -14.12 -12.67
C GLY A 66 -33.23 -12.99 -12.77
N ALA A 67 -34.26 -13.13 -13.61
CA ALA A 67 -35.36 -12.17 -13.70
C ALA A 67 -36.40 -12.37 -12.58
N LEU A 68 -36.68 -13.62 -12.19
CA LEU A 68 -37.53 -13.93 -11.03
C LEU A 68 -36.91 -13.48 -9.70
N LEU A 69 -35.57 -13.53 -9.60
CA LEU A 69 -34.82 -12.90 -8.48
C LEU A 69 -34.83 -11.37 -8.54
N LYS A 70 -35.21 -10.74 -9.66
CA LYS A 70 -35.37 -9.28 -9.76
C LYS A 70 -36.78 -8.81 -9.39
N ASP A 71 -37.82 -9.58 -9.71
CA ASP A 71 -39.20 -9.12 -9.58
C ASP A 71 -39.88 -9.46 -8.24
N SER A 72 -39.29 -10.34 -7.41
CA SER A 72 -39.94 -10.78 -6.16
C SER A 72 -39.22 -10.41 -4.86
N SER A 73 -38.02 -9.83 -4.92
CA SER A 73 -37.34 -9.27 -3.75
C SER A 73 -37.28 -7.76 -3.86
N GLN A 74 -38.32 -7.14 -3.30
CA GLN A 74 -38.28 -5.82 -2.67
C GLN A 74 -37.76 -4.67 -3.56
N ARG A 75 -38.66 -3.70 -3.78
CA ARG A 75 -38.27 -2.29 -3.80
C ARG A 75 -37.68 -1.92 -2.43
N VAL A 76 -36.56 -2.54 -2.03
CA VAL A 76 -35.64 -1.87 -1.12
C VAL A 76 -35.22 -0.66 -1.94
N ALA A 77 -35.47 0.52 -1.38
CA ALA A 77 -34.95 1.75 -1.93
C ALA A 77 -33.51 1.50 -2.40
N LYS A 78 -33.13 2.07 -3.55
CA LYS A 78 -31.73 2.16 -3.96
C LYS A 78 -30.97 3.04 -2.96
N GLU A 79 -30.88 2.61 -1.71
CA GLU A 79 -29.91 3.11 -0.76
C GLU A 79 -28.59 2.47 -1.14
N LYS A 80 -27.87 3.18 -2.00
CA LYS A 80 -26.40 3.18 -2.05
C LYS A 80 -25.75 1.79 -1.88
N LEU A 81 -26.13 0.81 -2.69
CA LEU A 81 -25.22 -0.32 -2.88
C LEU A 81 -24.05 0.17 -3.74
N PRO A 82 -22.80 0.04 -3.27
CA PRO A 82 -21.63 0.41 -4.06
C PRO A 82 -21.64 -0.37 -5.39
N GLU A 83 -21.27 0.29 -6.49
CA GLU A 83 -21.25 -0.31 -7.84
C GLU A 83 -20.47 -1.65 -7.88
N ASP A 84 -19.55 -1.86 -6.93
CA ASP A 84 -18.71 -3.03 -6.78
C ASP A 84 -19.42 -4.33 -6.38
N TYR A 85 -20.70 -4.28 -5.98
CA TYR A 85 -21.43 -5.45 -5.47
C TYR A 85 -21.72 -6.49 -6.57
N PHE A 86 -21.92 -6.04 -7.82
CA PHE A 86 -22.11 -6.93 -8.97
C PHE A 86 -20.82 -7.61 -9.42
N ASP A 87 -19.66 -6.98 -9.20
CA ASP A 87 -18.35 -7.56 -9.53
C ASP A 87 -17.89 -8.60 -8.48
N MET A 88 -18.40 -8.56 -7.25
CA MET A 88 -18.06 -9.55 -6.20
C MET A 88 -18.45 -10.99 -6.56
N SER A 89 -19.54 -11.16 -7.31
CA SER A 89 -20.13 -12.48 -7.60
C SER A 89 -19.59 -13.16 -8.87
N ARG A 90 -18.82 -12.43 -9.69
CA ARG A 90 -18.16 -12.96 -10.90
C ARG A 90 -16.68 -13.31 -10.71
N ASP A 91 -16.07 -12.89 -9.60
CA ASP A 91 -14.61 -12.91 -9.47
C ASP A 91 -14.01 -14.20 -8.89
N LEU A 92 -14.84 -15.19 -8.53
CA LEU A 92 -14.37 -16.48 -8.01
C LEU A 92 -13.58 -17.28 -9.07
N GLU A 93 -13.83 -17.08 -10.36
CA GLU A 93 -13.13 -17.80 -11.45
C GLU A 93 -11.94 -17.04 -12.03
N THR A 94 -11.91 -15.70 -11.92
CA THR A 94 -10.93 -14.87 -12.64
C THR A 94 -9.81 -14.32 -11.77
N GLY A 95 -9.98 -14.30 -10.44
CA GLY A 95 -8.95 -13.86 -9.48
C GLY A 95 -8.51 -12.40 -9.62
N LYS A 96 -9.20 -11.59 -10.45
CA LYS A 96 -8.80 -10.22 -10.78
C LYS A 96 -8.99 -9.29 -9.60
N ARG A 97 -10.06 -9.46 -8.81
CA ARG A 97 -10.25 -8.71 -7.56
C ARG A 97 -9.27 -9.12 -6.46
N VAL A 98 -8.89 -10.39 -6.37
CA VAL A 98 -7.84 -10.81 -5.42
C VAL A 98 -6.51 -10.13 -5.78
N TYR A 99 -6.19 -10.03 -7.07
CA TYR A 99 -5.01 -9.31 -7.53
C TYR A 99 -5.10 -7.80 -7.21
N LYS A 100 -6.24 -7.15 -7.48
CA LYS A 100 -6.45 -5.73 -7.13
C LYS A 100 -6.34 -5.46 -5.64
N ILE A 101 -6.95 -6.30 -4.80
CA ILE A 101 -6.87 -6.17 -3.33
C ILE A 101 -5.42 -6.31 -2.86
N ARG A 102 -4.65 -7.25 -3.44
CA ARG A 102 -3.22 -7.37 -3.13
C ARG A 102 -2.43 -6.15 -3.58
N GLU A 103 -2.71 -5.63 -4.78
CA GLU A 103 -2.03 -4.45 -5.31
C GLU A 103 -2.34 -3.20 -4.48
N GLU A 104 -3.58 -3.05 -4.00
CA GLU A 104 -3.98 -1.99 -3.08
C GLU A 104 -3.31 -2.14 -1.72
N ALA A 105 -3.29 -3.35 -1.15
CA ALA A 105 -2.62 -3.64 0.12
C ALA A 105 -1.11 -3.38 0.05
N GLU A 106 -0.43 -3.79 -1.02
CA GLU A 106 1.01 -3.51 -1.22
C GLU A 106 1.29 -2.00 -1.37
N LYS A 107 0.39 -1.25 -2.02
CA LYS A 107 0.51 0.21 -2.12
C LYS A 107 0.32 0.89 -0.77
N GLU A 108 -0.63 0.43 0.04
CA GLU A 108 -0.83 0.94 1.40
C GLU A 108 0.36 0.63 2.31
N GLU A 109 0.90 -0.59 2.23
CA GLU A 109 2.08 -0.99 2.99
C GLU A 109 3.29 -0.14 2.64
N LYS A 110 3.55 0.10 1.34
CA LYS A 110 4.64 0.99 0.90
C LYS A 110 4.48 2.41 1.42
N LYS A 111 3.27 2.98 1.35
CA LYS A 111 2.99 4.32 1.89
C LYS A 111 3.24 4.37 3.40
N HIS A 112 2.83 3.33 4.12
CA HIS A 112 3.06 3.25 5.56
C HIS A 112 4.56 3.20 5.88
N LEU A 113 5.34 2.39 5.15
CA LEU A 113 6.79 2.31 5.31
C LEU A 113 7.48 3.66 5.03
N GLU A 114 7.08 4.36 3.96
CA GLU A 114 7.61 5.69 3.66
C GLU A 114 7.29 6.72 4.76
N GLN A 115 6.10 6.66 5.34
CA GLN A 115 5.71 7.55 6.46
C GLN A 115 6.53 7.25 7.72
N VAL A 116 6.75 5.97 8.02
CA VAL A 116 7.60 5.55 9.15
C VAL A 116 9.04 5.99 8.95
N GLU A 117 9.59 5.82 7.74
CA GLU A 117 10.96 6.25 7.43
C GLU A 117 11.12 7.77 7.58
N LYS A 118 10.18 8.56 7.06
CA LYS A 118 10.16 10.02 7.25
C LYS A 118 10.11 10.41 8.72
N ALA A 119 9.25 9.77 9.51
CA ALA A 119 9.14 10.05 10.95
C ALA A 119 10.42 9.68 11.73
N ILE A 120 11.16 8.65 11.29
CA ILE A 120 12.46 8.29 11.88
C ILE A 120 13.52 9.34 11.55
N VAL A 121 13.57 9.81 10.30
CA VAL A 121 14.51 10.85 9.88
C VAL A 121 14.26 12.15 10.64
N GLU A 122 13.01 12.59 10.72
CA GLU A 122 12.61 13.81 11.45
C GLU A 122 13.01 13.72 12.94
N LYS A 123 12.75 12.59 13.59
CA LYS A 123 13.19 12.39 14.99
C LYS A 123 14.71 12.41 15.17
N ARG A 124 15.47 11.91 14.19
CA ARG A 124 16.94 11.96 14.23
C ARG A 124 17.46 13.38 14.06
N GLU A 125 16.87 14.15 13.15
CA GLU A 125 17.20 15.56 12.96
C GLU A 125 16.92 16.37 14.22
N GLU A 126 15.74 16.19 14.85
CA GLU A 126 15.42 16.84 16.13
C GLU A 126 16.40 16.48 17.26
N GLN A 127 16.86 15.23 17.31
CA GLN A 127 17.84 14.79 18.31
C GLN A 127 19.20 15.45 18.05
N GLN A 128 19.65 15.49 16.79
CA GLN A 128 20.90 16.16 16.42
C GLN A 128 20.87 17.65 16.72
N GLU A 129 19.76 18.34 16.43
CA GLU A 129 19.60 19.76 16.75
C GLU A 129 19.70 20.01 18.26
N LYS A 130 19.05 19.17 19.08
CA LYS A 130 19.14 19.24 20.55
C LYS A 130 20.56 18.99 21.04
N GLU A 131 21.25 17.99 20.50
CA GLU A 131 22.66 17.73 20.84
C GLU A 131 23.56 18.91 20.51
N VAL A 132 23.43 19.50 19.31
CA VAL A 132 24.20 20.70 18.92
C VAL A 132 23.92 21.87 19.86
N LEU A 133 22.66 22.09 20.24
CA LEU A 133 22.29 23.16 21.18
C LEU A 133 22.94 22.95 22.56
N THR A 134 22.88 21.72 23.09
CA THR A 134 23.49 21.39 24.39
C THR A 134 25.01 21.54 24.37
N GLN A 135 25.68 21.15 23.28
CA GLN A 135 27.12 21.35 23.12
C GLN A 135 27.49 22.84 23.10
N LYS A 136 26.72 23.67 22.40
CA LYS A 136 26.91 25.12 22.39
C LYS A 136 26.73 25.73 23.79
N GLN A 137 25.69 25.34 24.51
CA GLN A 137 25.48 25.79 25.90
C GLN A 137 26.64 25.40 26.80
N HIS A 138 27.13 24.16 26.69
CA HIS A 138 28.28 23.71 27.47
C HIS A 138 29.57 24.46 27.15
N GLN A 139 29.79 24.85 25.89
CA GLN A 139 30.93 25.70 25.50
C GLN A 139 30.80 27.13 26.05
N ILE A 140 29.58 27.68 26.09
CA ILE A 140 29.31 29.00 26.70
C ILE A 140 29.62 28.94 28.20
N GLU A 141 29.12 27.94 28.92
CA GLU A 141 29.41 27.77 30.36
C GLU A 141 30.92 27.66 30.63
N LYS A 142 31.65 26.89 29.82
CA LYS A 142 33.12 26.77 29.93
C LYS A 142 33.83 28.09 29.68
N THR A 143 33.40 28.86 28.67
CA THR A 143 34.00 30.16 28.40
C THR A 143 33.70 31.16 29.51
N GLU A 144 32.48 31.19 30.05
CA GLU A 144 32.10 32.01 31.20
C GLU A 144 32.95 31.68 32.45
N GLN A 145 33.10 30.40 32.79
CA GLN A 145 33.97 29.96 33.90
C GLN A 145 35.43 30.37 33.68
N THR A 146 35.91 30.32 32.43
CA THR A 146 37.29 30.71 32.09
C THR A 146 37.46 32.22 32.23
N ILE A 147 36.49 33.00 31.75
CA ILE A 147 36.47 34.47 31.91
C ILE A 147 36.45 34.85 33.39
N GLU A 148 35.65 34.15 34.21
CA GLU A 148 35.58 34.43 35.64
C GLU A 148 36.92 34.15 36.34
N LYS A 149 37.56 33.02 36.04
CA LYS A 149 38.92 32.70 36.52
C LYS A 149 39.96 33.73 36.09
N LEU A 150 39.91 34.18 34.83
CA LEU A 150 40.80 35.23 34.33
C LEU A 150 40.55 36.57 35.05
N ARG A 151 39.29 36.93 35.30
CA ARG A 151 38.94 38.14 36.06
C ARG A 151 39.44 38.08 37.50
N THR A 152 39.32 36.94 38.17
CA THR A 152 39.86 36.77 39.53
C THR A 152 41.38 36.89 39.53
N GLN A 153 42.05 36.27 38.55
CA GLN A 153 43.51 36.31 38.44
C GLN A 153 44.03 37.72 38.14
N ILE A 154 43.39 38.44 37.20
CA ILE A 154 43.70 39.86 36.94
C ILE A 154 43.49 40.71 38.20
N ARG A 155 42.43 40.46 38.97
CA ARG A 155 42.16 41.19 40.22
C ARG A 155 43.24 40.92 41.28
N GLU A 156 43.70 39.68 41.40
CA GLU A 156 44.82 39.30 42.27
C GLU A 156 46.13 39.94 41.83
N ASP A 157 46.44 39.90 40.52
CA ASP A 157 47.65 40.52 39.95
C ASP A 157 47.69 42.04 40.14
N ILE A 158 46.54 42.72 40.03
CA ILE A 158 46.43 44.16 40.33
C ILE A 158 46.66 44.42 41.82
N LYS A 159 46.12 43.57 42.71
CA LYS A 159 46.24 43.72 44.16
C LYS A 159 47.68 43.48 44.66
N ILE A 160 48.45 42.64 43.98
CA ILE A 160 49.85 42.34 44.31
C ILE A 160 50.82 43.44 43.79
N GLY A 161 50.30 44.50 43.17
CA GLY A 161 51.10 45.68 42.78
C GLY A 161 51.42 45.76 41.29
N GLY A 162 50.64 45.09 40.44
CA GLY A 162 50.76 45.14 39.00
C GLY A 162 51.83 44.21 38.46
N MET A 163 51.58 43.65 37.27
CA MET A 163 52.55 42.87 36.51
C MET A 163 53.88 43.61 36.47
N LYS A 164 54.89 43.09 37.18
CA LYS A 164 56.27 43.54 37.02
C LYS A 164 56.62 43.31 35.57
N ARG A 165 56.59 44.37 34.75
CA ARG A 165 57.11 44.32 33.38
C ARG A 165 58.52 43.76 33.51
N LYS A 166 58.74 42.54 32.99
CA LYS A 166 60.11 42.03 32.86
C LYS A 166 60.85 43.11 32.09
N ARG A 167 61.84 43.75 32.73
CA ARG A 167 62.70 44.71 32.03
C ARG A 167 63.23 43.96 30.81
N PRO A 168 63.17 44.52 29.60
CA PRO A 168 63.77 43.87 28.46
C PRO A 168 65.23 43.56 28.82
N ILE A 169 65.63 42.32 28.63
CA ILE A 169 67.01 41.89 28.83
C ILE A 169 67.86 42.81 27.92
N ARG A 170 68.81 43.52 28.53
CA ARG A 170 69.71 44.44 27.80
C ARG A 170 70.42 43.62 26.71
N GLY A 171 70.04 43.81 25.46
CA GLY A 171 70.60 43.10 24.30
C GLY A 171 69.63 42.25 23.48
N VAL A 172 68.38 42.04 23.92
CA VAL A 172 67.37 41.37 23.07
C VAL A 172 66.54 42.43 22.37
N VAL A 173 66.81 42.62 21.07
CA VAL A 173 66.00 43.46 20.19
C VAL A 173 64.63 42.79 20.08
N PRO A 174 63.51 43.50 20.36
CA PRO A 174 62.19 42.92 20.14
C PRO A 174 62.03 42.56 18.66
N PRO A 175 61.39 41.42 18.32
CA PRO A 175 61.14 41.07 16.93
C PRO A 175 60.37 42.23 16.29
N LYS A 176 60.89 42.74 15.18
CA LYS A 176 60.19 43.76 14.39
C LYS A 176 58.94 43.10 13.83
N ILE A 177 57.78 43.48 14.35
CA ILE A 177 56.51 43.18 13.68
C ILE A 177 56.55 44.00 12.40
N GLY A 178 56.75 43.32 11.27
CA GLY A 178 56.61 43.93 9.95
C GLY A 178 55.19 44.47 9.84
N ILE A 179 55.05 45.77 9.60
CA ILE A 179 53.77 46.37 9.23
C ILE A 179 53.83 46.49 7.72
N THR A 180 52.86 45.91 7.02
CA THR A 180 52.71 46.11 5.58
C THR A 180 52.44 47.60 5.30
N GLN A 181 52.64 48.06 4.07
CA GLN A 181 52.41 49.47 3.70
C GLN A 181 50.97 49.94 3.99
N ASP A 182 50.03 49.00 4.16
CA ASP A 182 48.62 49.22 4.45
C ASP A 182 48.27 49.18 5.96
N GLY A 183 49.26 49.09 6.85
CA GLY A 183 49.05 49.20 8.29
C GLY A 183 48.57 47.92 8.99
N THR A 184 48.62 46.76 8.32
CA THR A 184 48.26 45.47 8.93
C THR A 184 49.50 44.70 9.40
N PRO A 185 49.41 43.93 10.51
CA PRO A 185 50.52 43.09 10.98
C PRO A 185 50.82 42.00 9.95
N ASP A 186 52.08 41.89 9.51
CA ASP A 186 52.51 40.84 8.58
C ASP A 186 52.63 39.50 9.34
N THR A 187 51.65 38.61 9.14
CA THR A 187 51.54 37.33 9.88
C THR A 187 52.29 36.18 9.22
N ARG A 188 53.08 36.44 8.16
CA ARG A 188 53.77 35.39 7.39
C ARG A 188 54.86 34.66 8.18
N ASP A 189 55.35 35.24 9.27
CA ASP A 189 56.39 34.66 10.13
C ASP A 189 55.85 33.83 11.31
N PHE A 190 54.52 33.64 11.42
CA PHE A 190 53.88 32.91 12.53
C PHE A 190 53.39 31.50 12.18
N VAL A 191 53.71 31.00 10.98
CA VAL A 191 53.30 29.67 10.53
C VAL A 191 54.53 28.77 10.46
N ASP A 192 55.05 28.38 11.62
CA ASP A 192 55.81 27.15 11.79
C ASP A 192 55.64 26.71 13.25
N GLU A 193 55.41 25.40 13.44
CA GLU A 193 55.10 24.69 14.70
C GLU A 193 53.63 24.69 15.15
N LEU A 194 52.78 24.01 14.36
CA LEU A 194 51.71 23.18 14.94
C LEU A 194 52.02 21.72 14.58
N ASP A 195 52.67 21.01 15.51
CA ASP A 195 52.78 19.56 15.46
C ASP A 195 51.37 18.93 15.55
N PRO A 196 51.04 17.96 14.67
CA PRO A 196 49.77 17.26 14.76
C PRO A 196 49.86 16.14 15.80
N PHE A 197 49.06 16.25 16.87
CA PHE A 197 48.65 15.12 17.71
C PHE A 197 47.12 15.09 17.81
#